data_AF-A0A9X8DRV2-F1
#
_entry.id   AF-A0A9X8DRV2-F1
#
_cell.length_a   1.000
_cell.length_b   1.000
_cell.length_c   1.000
_cell.angle_alpha   90.00
_cell.angle_beta   90.00
_cell.angle_gamma   90.00
#
_symmetry.space_group_name_H-M   'P 1'
#
loop_
_entity.id
_entity.type
_entity.pdbx_description
1 polymer ?
#
loop_
_entity_poly.entity_id
_entity_poly.type
_entity_poly.pdbx_seq_one_letter_code
_entity_poly.pdbx_strand_id
1 'polypeptide(L)'
;RLQGWFEHLSPAVRRSSAFRDAGMTVDSLVSIVRSFGFAIAGDLVGAEPGVRLADSLSEALGVRTNGSAGSAARRNKFVMGETIRKAGLRAVKQTLKVTPGLREIKAMQSYVESRVESTVAVVVTPTIDAFTSPGCILLVHADSRVL
;
A
#
# COMPACT_ATOMS: atom_id res chain seq x y z
N ARG A 1 13.38 28.78 -2.32
CA ARG A 1 14.68 28.28 -1.77
C ARG A 1 14.64 26.74 -1.70
N LEU A 2 14.35 26.07 -2.82
CA LEU A 2 14.34 24.60 -3.01
C LEU A 2 14.92 24.19 -4.39
N GLN A 3 15.21 25.14 -5.28
CA GLN A 3 15.92 24.88 -6.53
C GLN A 3 17.39 24.62 -6.21
N GLY A 4 17.92 23.48 -6.68
CA GLY A 4 19.33 23.11 -6.55
C GLY A 4 19.64 22.07 -5.45
N TRP A 5 18.73 21.72 -4.54
CA TRP A 5 19.05 20.72 -3.51
C TRP A 5 19.28 19.31 -4.09
N PHE A 6 18.56 18.97 -5.17
CA PHE A 6 18.85 17.77 -5.97
C PHE A 6 20.29 17.74 -6.49
N GLU A 7 20.94 18.90 -6.66
CA GLU A 7 22.31 19.02 -7.15
C GLU A 7 23.39 18.80 -6.09
N HIS A 8 23.01 18.59 -4.83
CA HIS A 8 23.93 18.18 -3.76
C HIS A 8 23.82 16.69 -3.42
N LEU A 9 22.78 16.00 -3.91
CA LEU A 9 22.65 14.57 -3.78
C LEU A 9 23.72 13.88 -4.63
N SER A 10 24.35 12.82 -4.13
CA SER A 10 25.34 12.08 -4.90
C SER A 10 24.73 11.52 -6.19
N PRO A 11 25.51 11.30 -7.27
CA PRO A 11 25.00 10.71 -8.51
C PRO A 11 24.27 9.38 -8.30
N ALA A 12 24.66 8.61 -7.28
CA ALA A 12 23.99 7.39 -6.85
C ALA A 12 22.56 7.64 -6.36
N VAL A 13 22.32 8.72 -5.62
CA VAL A 13 20.98 9.10 -5.14
C VAL A 13 20.14 9.72 -6.26
N ARG A 14 20.75 10.42 -7.24
CA ARG A 14 20.02 11.03 -8.37
C ARG A 14 19.57 10.07 -9.46
N ARG A 15 20.28 8.94 -9.66
CA ARG A 15 20.02 7.96 -10.73
C ARG A 15 19.51 6.60 -10.24
N SER A 16 19.23 6.48 -8.95
CA SER A 16 18.79 5.21 -8.40
C SER A 16 17.29 4.98 -8.67
N SER A 17 17.01 4.25 -9.73
CA SER A 17 15.87 3.30 -9.80
C SER A 17 16.07 2.09 -8.87
N ALA A 18 17.07 2.15 -7.98
CA ALA A 18 17.63 1.07 -7.20
C ALA A 18 17.64 1.42 -5.71
N PHE A 19 16.51 1.80 -5.13
CA PHE A 19 16.26 1.50 -3.72
C PHE A 19 15.91 0.01 -3.59
N ARG A 20 16.86 -0.84 -3.95
CA ARG A 20 16.84 -2.30 -3.76
C ARG A 20 18.23 -2.74 -3.33
N ASP A 21 18.78 -2.09 -2.32
CA ASP A 21 19.91 -2.66 -1.61
C ASP A 21 19.35 -3.54 -0.49
N ALA A 22 19.46 -4.86 -0.66
CA ALA A 22 18.88 -5.85 0.25
C ALA A 22 19.45 -5.77 1.68
N GLY A 23 20.55 -5.05 1.89
CA GLY A 23 21.18 -4.82 3.19
C GLY A 23 20.83 -3.48 3.87
N MET A 24 20.03 -2.60 3.24
CA MET A 24 19.70 -1.30 3.84
C MET A 24 18.69 -1.47 4.99
N THR A 25 19.10 -1.13 6.21
CA THR A 25 18.25 -1.14 7.40
C THR A 25 17.63 0.24 7.65
N VAL A 26 16.57 0.28 8.49
CA VAL A 26 15.96 1.55 8.93
C VAL A 26 16.97 2.42 9.65
N ASP A 27 17.82 1.86 10.51
CA ASP A 27 18.84 2.62 11.26
C ASP A 27 19.90 3.24 10.35
N SER A 28 20.35 2.50 9.32
CA SER A 28 21.25 3.04 8.30
C SER A 28 20.60 4.18 7.53
N LEU A 29 19.32 4.04 7.19
CA LEU A 29 18.56 5.10 6.50
C LEU A 29 18.38 6.34 7.39
N VAL A 30 18.08 6.17 8.68
CA VAL A 30 18.02 7.26 9.67
C VAL A 30 19.35 8.00 9.73
N SER A 31 20.47 7.27 9.76
CA SER A 31 21.82 7.86 9.78
C SER A 31 22.10 8.69 8.52
N ILE A 32 21.73 8.18 7.34
CA ILE A 32 21.85 8.90 6.07
C ILE A 32 21.00 10.18 6.09
N VAL A 33 19.72 10.08 6.47
CA VAL A 33 18.81 11.23 6.51
C VAL A 33 19.30 12.31 7.48
N ARG A 34 19.81 11.93 8.65
CA ARG A 34 20.38 12.88 9.62
C ARG A 34 21.68 13.53 9.12
N SER A 35 22.47 12.84 8.30
CA SER A 35 23.74 13.36 7.78
C SER A 35 23.59 14.60 6.89
N PHE A 36 22.40 14.83 6.34
CA PHE A 36 22.11 16.06 5.58
C PHE A 36 22.07 17.33 6.44
N GLY A 37 22.07 17.21 7.79
CA GLY A 37 22.19 18.35 8.69
C GLY A 37 20.93 19.24 8.80
N PHE A 38 19.78 18.74 8.34
CA PHE A 38 18.50 19.44 8.47
C PHE A 38 17.66 18.89 9.62
N ALA A 39 16.90 19.76 10.27
CA ALA A 39 15.84 19.33 11.17
C ALA A 39 14.72 18.66 10.37
N ILE A 40 14.45 17.38 10.65
CA ILE A 40 13.40 16.62 9.97
C ILE A 40 12.07 16.86 10.69
N ALA A 41 11.12 17.46 9.99
CA ALA A 41 9.81 17.79 10.55
C ALA A 41 8.79 16.64 10.44
N GLY A 42 8.99 15.72 9.49
CA GLY A 42 8.08 14.61 9.24
C GLY A 42 8.53 13.74 8.08
N ASP A 43 7.89 12.58 7.97
CA ASP A 43 8.05 11.63 6.88
C ASP A 43 6.68 11.37 6.27
N LEU A 44 6.58 11.55 4.95
CA LEU A 44 5.34 11.43 4.19
C LEU A 44 5.57 10.48 3.03
N VAL A 45 4.76 9.43 3.00
CA VAL A 45 4.82 8.46 1.91
C VAL A 45 4.03 8.97 0.70
N GLY A 46 4.69 9.02 -0.46
CA GLY A 46 4.07 9.43 -1.71
C GLY A 46 3.19 8.35 -2.37
N ALA A 47 3.42 7.07 -2.05
CA ALA A 47 2.70 5.95 -2.62
C ALA A 47 2.56 4.76 -1.66
N GLU A 48 1.50 3.98 -1.83
CA GLU A 48 1.13 2.82 -1.01
C GLU A 48 2.28 1.80 -0.72
N PRO A 49 3.20 1.48 -1.66
CA PRO A 49 4.30 0.56 -1.39
C PRO A 49 5.21 0.99 -0.25
N GLY A 50 5.37 2.30 -0.03
CA GLY A 50 6.27 2.86 0.96
C GLY A 50 5.71 2.95 2.38
N VAL A 51 4.42 2.64 2.60
CA VAL A 51 3.76 2.88 3.91
C VAL A 51 4.48 2.20 5.07
N ARG A 52 4.93 0.94 4.88
CA ARG A 52 5.65 0.21 5.93
C ARG A 52 6.99 0.84 6.26
N LEU A 53 7.71 1.29 5.23
CA LEU A 53 8.97 1.98 5.42
C LEU A 53 8.75 3.31 6.14
N ALA A 54 7.73 4.08 5.75
CA ALA A 54 7.43 5.36 6.36
C ALA A 54 6.98 5.22 7.83
N ASP A 55 6.19 4.18 8.15
CA ASP A 55 5.82 3.89 9.54
C ASP A 55 7.07 3.64 10.40
N SER A 56 7.97 2.76 9.95
CA SER A 56 9.19 2.44 10.70
C SER A 56 10.19 3.59 10.73
N LEU A 57 10.35 4.34 9.63
CA LEU A 57 11.29 5.45 9.53
C LEU A 57 10.84 6.65 10.36
N SER A 58 9.56 7.04 10.27
CA SER A 58 9.01 8.11 11.10
C SER A 58 9.09 7.81 12.60
N GLU A 59 8.83 6.55 12.99
CA GLU A 59 8.97 6.06 14.37
C GLU A 59 10.43 6.14 14.84
N ALA A 60 11.39 5.67 14.02
CA ALA A 60 12.83 5.72 14.34
C ALA A 60 13.40 7.16 14.35
N LEU A 61 12.85 8.06 13.53
CA LEU A 61 13.22 9.48 13.53
C LEU A 61 12.65 10.24 14.73
N GLY A 62 11.65 9.69 15.42
CA GLY A 62 10.96 10.35 16.54
C GLY A 62 10.08 11.53 16.09
N VAL A 63 9.66 11.55 14.82
CA VAL A 63 8.74 12.56 14.30
C VAL A 63 7.28 12.08 14.45
N ARG A 64 6.31 12.94 14.15
CA ARG A 64 4.89 12.53 14.16
C ARG A 64 4.72 11.30 13.27
N THR A 65 4.20 10.23 13.86
CA THR A 65 4.08 8.92 13.21
C THR A 65 2.72 8.32 13.48
N ASN A 66 2.24 7.49 12.55
CA ASN A 66 1.12 6.60 12.81
C ASN A 66 1.59 5.29 13.51
N GLY A 67 2.91 5.10 13.66
CA GLY A 67 3.55 3.95 14.30
C GLY A 67 3.55 2.68 13.45
N SER A 68 4.45 1.76 13.77
CA SER A 68 4.60 0.48 13.05
C SER A 68 3.57 -0.58 13.46
N ALA A 69 2.98 -0.47 14.65
CA ALA A 69 2.05 -1.46 15.21
C ALA A 69 0.83 -1.76 14.31
N GLY A 70 0.31 -0.76 13.57
CA GLY A 70 -0.83 -0.91 12.67
C GLY A 70 -0.48 -1.14 11.20
N SER A 71 0.81 -1.23 10.86
CA SER A 71 1.27 -1.11 9.47
C SER A 71 0.77 -2.24 8.57
N ALA A 72 0.65 -3.47 9.10
CA ALA A 72 0.10 -4.61 8.37
C ALA A 72 -1.35 -4.37 7.93
N ALA A 73 -2.18 -3.78 8.79
CA ALA A 73 -3.58 -3.48 8.51
C ALA A 73 -3.75 -2.34 7.50
N ARG A 74 -2.74 -1.48 7.29
CA ARG A 74 -2.78 -0.41 6.27
C ARG A 74 -2.37 -0.88 4.88
N ARG A 75 -1.81 -2.09 4.78
CA ARG A 75 -1.36 -2.70 3.52
C ARG A 75 -2.24 -3.85 3.08
N ASN A 76 -2.64 -4.71 4.01
CA ASN A 76 -3.44 -5.87 3.68
C ASN A 76 -4.94 -5.56 3.82
N LYS A 77 -5.67 -5.55 2.71
CA LYS A 77 -7.11 -5.28 2.62
C LYS A 77 -7.94 -6.21 3.51
N PHE A 78 -7.58 -7.49 3.59
CA PHE A 78 -8.27 -8.42 4.48
C PHE A 78 -8.06 -8.03 5.95
N VAL A 79 -6.80 -7.84 6.36
CA VAL A 79 -6.45 -7.43 7.72
C VAL A 79 -7.04 -6.04 8.05
N MET A 80 -7.10 -5.14 7.08
CA MET A 80 -7.75 -3.83 7.20
C MET A 80 -9.21 -4.00 7.59
N GLY A 81 -9.96 -4.79 6.80
CA GLY A 81 -11.37 -5.05 7.04
C GLY A 81 -11.63 -5.74 8.39
N GLU A 82 -10.78 -6.70 8.78
CA GLU A 82 -10.90 -7.36 10.08
C GLU A 82 -10.54 -6.42 11.24
N THR A 83 -9.54 -5.55 11.07
CA THR A 83 -9.11 -4.58 12.08
C THR A 83 -10.21 -3.56 12.36
N ILE A 84 -10.81 -2.96 11.33
CA ILE A 84 -11.89 -1.98 11.52
C ILE A 84 -13.16 -2.66 12.07
N ARG A 85 -13.45 -3.92 11.67
CA ARG A 85 -14.56 -4.69 12.24
C ARG A 85 -14.39 -4.93 13.72
N LYS A 86 -13.18 -5.32 14.16
CA LYS A 86 -12.84 -5.50 15.58
C LYS A 86 -12.96 -4.20 16.38
N ALA A 87 -12.75 -3.05 15.73
CA ALA A 87 -12.95 -1.73 16.32
C ALA A 87 -14.43 -1.26 16.34
N GLY A 88 -15.38 -2.11 15.91
CA GLY A 88 -16.81 -1.77 15.88
C GLY A 88 -17.24 -0.96 14.65
N LEU A 89 -16.36 -0.74 13.68
CA LEU A 89 -16.69 -0.06 12.43
C LEU A 89 -17.27 -1.05 11.42
N ARG A 90 -18.22 -0.58 10.59
CA ARG A 90 -18.80 -1.37 9.50
C ARG A 90 -17.72 -1.76 8.49
N ALA A 91 -17.64 -3.06 8.17
CA ALA A 91 -16.68 -3.62 7.22
C ALA A 91 -17.34 -4.60 6.26
N VAL A 92 -16.96 -4.56 4.98
CA VAL A 92 -17.48 -5.44 3.92
C VAL A 92 -17.22 -6.91 4.25
N LYS A 93 -18.20 -7.79 3.98
CA LYS A 93 -18.03 -9.24 4.14
C LYS A 93 -16.93 -9.74 3.19
N GLN A 94 -15.98 -10.52 3.71
CA GLN A 94 -14.79 -10.93 2.96
C GLN A 94 -14.36 -12.37 3.30
N THR A 95 -13.62 -13.01 2.39
CA THR A 95 -13.08 -14.37 2.59
C THR A 95 -11.72 -14.54 1.90
N LEU A 96 -10.81 -15.32 2.50
CA LEU A 96 -9.49 -15.68 1.96
C LEU A 96 -9.51 -17.14 1.47
N LYS A 97 -10.19 -17.41 0.36
CA LYS A 97 -10.27 -18.79 -0.19
C LYS A 97 -9.58 -18.89 -1.54
N VAL A 98 -10.23 -18.41 -2.60
CA VAL A 98 -9.75 -18.43 -4.00
C VAL A 98 -10.37 -17.24 -4.74
N THR A 99 -10.39 -17.25 -6.08
CA THR A 99 -11.24 -16.38 -6.92
C THR A 99 -12.55 -17.11 -7.29
N PRO A 100 -13.42 -17.52 -6.34
CA PRO A 100 -14.64 -18.23 -6.69
C PRO A 100 -15.68 -17.25 -7.22
N GLY A 101 -16.71 -17.77 -7.87
CA GLY A 101 -17.93 -16.99 -8.07
C GLY A 101 -17.89 -16.05 -9.29
N LEU A 102 -16.84 -16.05 -10.11
CA LEU A 102 -16.76 -15.09 -11.23
C LEU A 102 -17.89 -15.28 -12.26
N ARG A 103 -18.35 -16.52 -12.48
CA ARG A 103 -19.49 -16.78 -13.37
C ARG A 103 -20.78 -16.23 -12.77
N GLU A 104 -20.98 -16.46 -11.48
CA GLU A 104 -22.12 -16.02 -10.70
C GLU A 104 -22.18 -14.48 -10.61
N ILE A 105 -21.03 -13.84 -10.36
CA ILE A 105 -20.90 -12.37 -10.33
C ILE A 105 -21.20 -11.78 -11.72
N LYS A 106 -20.70 -12.38 -12.79
CA LYS A 106 -20.99 -11.95 -14.17
C LYS A 106 -22.47 -12.09 -14.56
N ALA A 107 -23.21 -12.99 -13.89
CA ALA A 107 -24.63 -13.17 -14.11
C ALA A 107 -25.50 -12.18 -13.31
N MET A 108 -24.93 -11.38 -12.41
CA MET A 108 -25.67 -10.39 -11.63
C MET A 108 -26.15 -9.24 -12.53
N GLN A 109 -27.39 -8.75 -12.31
CA GLN A 109 -27.94 -7.61 -13.05
C GLN A 109 -27.09 -6.33 -12.89
N SER A 110 -26.39 -6.19 -11.76
CA SER A 110 -25.51 -5.06 -11.49
C SER A 110 -24.16 -5.15 -12.20
N TYR A 111 -23.84 -6.26 -12.87
CA TYR A 111 -22.53 -6.43 -13.50
C TYR A 111 -22.35 -5.51 -14.70
N VAL A 112 -21.22 -4.78 -14.73
CA VAL A 112 -20.85 -3.91 -15.86
C VAL A 112 -19.63 -4.48 -16.57
N GLU A 113 -18.52 -4.66 -15.86
CA GLU A 113 -17.28 -5.17 -16.45
C GLU A 113 -16.39 -5.89 -15.43
N SER A 114 -15.52 -6.75 -15.95
CA SER A 114 -14.43 -7.38 -15.20
C SER A 114 -13.10 -7.02 -15.86
N ARG A 115 -12.18 -6.43 -15.11
CA ARG A 115 -10.79 -6.24 -15.51
C ARG A 115 -9.93 -7.23 -14.75
N VAL A 116 -9.56 -8.32 -15.41
CA VAL A 116 -8.71 -9.36 -14.84
C VAL A 116 -7.34 -9.25 -15.50
N GLU A 117 -6.32 -8.96 -14.72
CA GLU A 117 -4.96 -8.68 -15.22
C GLU A 117 -4.07 -9.93 -15.24
N SER A 118 -4.57 -11.07 -14.72
CA SER A 118 -3.86 -12.34 -14.73
C SER A 118 -4.07 -13.12 -16.05
N THR A 119 -2.97 -13.50 -16.71
CA THR A 119 -2.97 -14.41 -17.87
C THR A 119 -2.76 -15.87 -17.44
N VAL A 120 -3.05 -16.82 -18.35
CA VAL A 120 -2.79 -18.25 -18.12
C VAL A 120 -1.30 -18.44 -17.79
N ALA A 121 -1.02 -19.28 -16.78
CA ALA A 121 0.30 -19.57 -16.21
C ALA A 121 0.89 -18.53 -15.23
N VAL A 122 0.16 -17.47 -14.88
CA VAL A 122 0.56 -16.56 -13.78
C VAL A 122 0.07 -17.09 -12.43
N VAL A 123 0.96 -17.13 -11.44
CA VAL A 123 0.60 -17.46 -10.06
C VAL A 123 -0.15 -16.27 -9.44
N VAL A 124 -1.43 -16.47 -9.12
CA VAL A 124 -2.21 -15.51 -8.35
C VAL A 124 -1.91 -15.70 -6.87
N THR A 125 -1.46 -14.63 -6.21
CA THR A 125 -1.24 -14.62 -4.76
C THR A 125 -2.46 -14.06 -4.04
N PRO A 126 -2.64 -14.35 -2.73
CA PRO A 126 -3.69 -13.72 -1.95
C PRO A 126 -3.61 -12.19 -2.04
N THR A 127 -4.74 -11.54 -2.30
CA THR A 127 -4.80 -10.09 -2.41
C THR A 127 -4.45 -9.44 -1.08
N ILE A 128 -3.36 -8.68 -1.08
CA ILE A 128 -2.93 -7.83 0.02
C ILE A 128 -3.37 -6.41 -0.30
N ASP A 129 -2.97 -5.87 -1.44
CA ASP A 129 -3.11 -4.47 -1.84
C ASP A 129 -3.53 -4.34 -3.31
N ALA A 130 -3.33 -3.18 -3.94
CA ALA A 130 -3.63 -2.97 -5.36
C ALA A 130 -2.67 -3.73 -6.29
N PHE A 131 -1.41 -3.92 -5.88
CA PHE A 131 -0.37 -4.57 -6.70
C PHE A 131 -0.47 -6.11 -6.71
N THR A 132 -1.07 -6.68 -5.67
CA THR A 132 -1.33 -8.13 -5.55
C THR A 132 -2.78 -8.49 -5.91
N SER A 133 -3.55 -7.53 -6.41
CA SER A 133 -4.92 -7.77 -6.85
C SER A 133 -4.90 -8.42 -8.24
N PRO A 134 -5.60 -9.54 -8.46
CA PRO A 134 -5.68 -10.17 -9.78
C PRO A 134 -6.56 -9.39 -10.77
N GLY A 135 -7.25 -8.34 -10.29
CA GLY A 135 -8.19 -7.56 -11.06
C GLY A 135 -9.31 -6.99 -10.21
N CYS A 136 -10.25 -6.32 -10.86
CA CYS A 136 -11.46 -5.77 -10.27
C CYS A 136 -12.71 -6.10 -11.09
N ILE A 137 -13.86 -6.05 -10.44
CA ILE A 137 -15.18 -6.16 -11.06
C ILE A 137 -15.96 -4.91 -10.72
N LEU A 138 -16.52 -4.25 -11.74
CA LEU A 138 -17.39 -3.11 -11.56
C LEU A 138 -18.85 -3.58 -11.49
N LEU A 139 -19.49 -3.33 -10.35
CA LEU A 139 -20.92 -3.51 -10.16
C LEU A 139 -21.58 -2.15 -9.97
N VAL A 140 -22.71 -1.91 -10.63
CA VAL A 140 -23.48 -0.66 -10.57
C VAL A 140 -24.94 -0.96 -10.32
N HIS A 141 -25.57 -0.17 -9.45
CA HIS A 141 -27.00 -0.23 -9.21
C HIS A 141 -27.57 1.19 -9.28
N ALA A 142 -28.72 1.37 -9.94
CA ALA A 142 -29.34 2.68 -10.12
C ALA A 142 -29.88 3.28 -8.81
N ASP A 143 -30.33 2.43 -7.88
CA ASP A 143 -30.76 2.82 -6.54
C ASP A 143 -29.58 2.74 -5.55
N SER A 144 -29.19 3.89 -4.99
CA SER A 144 -28.10 4.00 -4.02
C SER A 144 -28.40 3.35 -2.66
N ARG A 145 -29.66 3.02 -2.36
CA ARG A 145 -30.05 2.33 -1.11
C ARG A 145 -29.79 0.84 -1.12
N VAL A 146 -29.51 0.28 -2.31
CA VAL A 146 -29.22 -1.16 -2.51
C VAL A 146 -27.72 -1.45 -2.35
N LEU A 147 -26.87 -0.41 -2.40
CA LEU A 147 -25.41 -0.47 -2.19
C LEU A 147 -25.05 -0.46 -0.69
#